data_AF-A0A317N581-F1
#
_entry.id   AF-A0A317N581-F1
#
_cell.length_a   1.000
_cell.length_b   1.000
_cell.length_c   1.000
_cell.angle_alpha   90.00
_cell.angle_beta   90.00
_cell.angle_gamma   90.00
#
_symmetry.space_group_name_H-M   'P 1'
#
loop_
_entity.id
_entity.type
_entity.pdbx_description
1 polymer ?
#
loop_
_entity_poly.entity_id
_entity_poly.type
_entity_poly.pdbx_seq_one_letter_code
_entity_poly.pdbx_strand_id
1 'polypeptide(L)'
;MSITWHDSPVAEDALFPVSSDPAPRLRPSCADRPDEWDMERGNAETWREAVRICGECPLFVQCAELAGALAAKGQRPRAMIWAGVAYDGAGAVIQDLEWYRPDSRHSRGLRVIRTSSRPCATTAPISAPRRHLVLGRPLGSTGTNGS
;
A
#
# COMPACT_ATOMS: atom_id res chain seq x y z
N MET A 1 -9.84 58.29 -56.19
CA MET A 1 -8.68 57.37 -56.13
C MET A 1 -9.10 56.21 -55.28
N SER A 2 -9.26 55.02 -55.86
CA SER A 2 -9.87 53.86 -55.20
C SER A 2 -8.80 52.91 -54.71
N ILE A 3 -8.85 52.52 -53.44
CA ILE A 3 -7.95 51.51 -52.87
C ILE A 3 -8.59 50.14 -53.12
N THR A 4 -7.98 49.32 -53.95
CA THR A 4 -8.41 47.95 -54.21
C THR A 4 -7.87 47.02 -53.13
N TRP A 5 -8.79 46.42 -52.37
CA TRP A 5 -8.48 45.31 -51.48
C TRP A 5 -7.98 44.13 -52.31
N HIS A 6 -6.73 43.73 -52.08
CA HIS A 6 -6.22 42.45 -52.55
C HIS A 6 -6.41 41.42 -51.45
N ASP A 7 -7.42 40.57 -51.63
CA ASP A 7 -7.46 39.24 -51.06
C ASP A 7 -6.26 38.43 -51.61
N SER A 8 -5.61 37.65 -50.76
CA SER A 8 -4.64 36.64 -51.20
C SER A 8 -4.54 35.50 -50.18
N PRO A 9 -4.33 34.26 -50.65
CA PRO A 9 -4.93 33.10 -50.00
C PRO A 9 -4.02 32.41 -48.97
N VAL A 10 -4.67 31.50 -48.24
CA VAL A 10 -4.07 30.49 -47.37
C VAL A 10 -3.04 29.65 -48.14
N ALA A 11 -1.80 29.61 -47.64
CA ALA A 11 -0.82 28.55 -47.93
C ALA A 11 -0.82 27.62 -46.71
N GLU A 12 -1.40 26.42 -46.83
CA GLU A 12 -0.72 25.21 -47.29
C GLU A 12 0.35 24.71 -46.32
N ASP A 13 -0.12 23.84 -45.42
CA ASP A 13 0.39 22.47 -45.33
C ASP A 13 1.92 22.30 -45.22
N ALA A 14 2.50 22.94 -44.20
CA ALA A 14 3.74 22.45 -43.61
C ALA A 14 3.48 21.11 -42.91
N LEU A 15 3.37 20.03 -43.71
CA LEU A 15 3.49 18.64 -43.27
C LEU A 15 4.92 18.42 -42.75
N PHE A 16 5.18 18.91 -41.55
CA PHE A 16 6.18 18.30 -40.69
C PHE A 16 5.84 16.81 -40.62
N PRO A 17 6.76 15.90 -40.94
CA PRO A 17 6.57 14.52 -40.56
C PRO A 17 6.49 14.53 -39.04
N VAL A 18 5.26 14.36 -38.51
CA VAL A 18 5.07 13.93 -37.13
C VAL A 18 5.80 12.61 -37.04
N SER A 19 7.00 12.65 -36.48
CA SER A 19 7.77 11.46 -36.16
C SER A 19 6.95 10.64 -35.19
N SER A 20 6.17 9.72 -35.73
CA SER A 20 5.48 8.64 -35.02
C SER A 20 6.47 7.58 -34.51
N ASP A 21 7.69 8.02 -34.18
CA ASP A 21 8.63 7.25 -33.40
C ASP A 21 7.99 7.08 -32.02
N PRO A 22 7.70 5.84 -31.58
CA PRO A 22 7.04 5.63 -30.31
C PRO A 22 7.97 6.12 -29.21
N ALA A 23 7.69 7.33 -28.70
CA ALA A 23 8.51 8.01 -27.71
C ALA A 23 8.98 7.00 -26.65
N PRO A 24 10.30 6.97 -26.34
CA PRO A 24 10.88 5.91 -25.52
C PRO A 24 10.05 5.78 -24.25
N ARG A 25 9.58 4.56 -23.97
CA ARG A 25 8.60 4.30 -22.90
C ARG A 25 9.24 4.67 -21.56
N LEU A 26 9.08 5.93 -21.18
CA LEU A 26 9.58 6.52 -19.94
C LEU A 26 8.91 5.76 -18.81
N ARG A 27 9.64 4.80 -18.25
CA ARG A 27 9.19 4.06 -17.08
C ARG A 27 9.17 5.08 -15.93
N PRO A 28 8.00 5.38 -15.34
CA PRO A 28 7.94 6.35 -14.26
C PRO A 28 8.62 5.76 -13.03
N SER A 29 9.25 6.61 -12.21
CA SER A 29 9.95 6.20 -10.98
C SER A 29 9.07 5.37 -10.04
N CYS A 30 7.75 5.59 -10.07
CA CYS A 30 6.79 4.82 -9.29
C CYS A 30 6.59 3.36 -9.75
N ALA A 31 6.96 3.02 -10.98
CA ALA A 31 6.90 1.65 -11.49
C ALA A 31 8.15 0.81 -11.16
N ASP A 32 9.21 1.41 -10.59
CA ASP A 32 10.42 0.69 -10.15
C ASP A 32 10.32 0.19 -8.71
N ARG A 33 9.70 0.98 -7.81
CA ARG A 33 9.57 0.67 -6.38
C ARG A 33 8.14 0.96 -5.90
N PRO A 34 7.16 0.07 -6.17
CA PRO A 34 5.74 0.34 -5.89
C PRO A 34 5.43 0.49 -4.38
N ASP A 35 6.15 -0.20 -3.50
CA ASP A 35 5.96 -0.14 -2.04
C ASP A 35 6.21 1.26 -1.43
N GLU A 36 6.93 2.15 -2.13
CA GLU A 36 7.26 3.50 -1.63
C GLU A 36 6.11 4.51 -1.79
N TRP A 37 5.09 4.13 -2.56
CA TRP A 37 3.91 4.93 -2.86
C TRP A 37 2.69 4.46 -2.07
N ASP A 38 2.82 3.35 -1.33
CA ASP A 38 1.79 2.75 -0.49
C ASP A 38 1.64 3.56 0.82
N MET A 39 0.43 4.02 1.13
CA MET A 39 0.15 4.80 2.36
C MET A 39 0.04 3.92 3.61
N GLU A 40 -0.02 2.59 3.47
CA GLU A 40 0.11 1.65 4.59
C GLU A 40 1.58 1.39 4.97
N ARG A 41 2.53 1.83 4.12
CA ARG A 41 3.97 1.61 4.30
C ARG A 41 4.70 2.95 4.47
N GLY A 42 5.63 3.01 5.42
CA GLY A 42 6.42 4.22 5.68
C GLY A 42 5.81 5.17 6.70
N ASN A 43 6.16 6.45 6.59
CA ASN A 43 5.84 7.52 7.53
C ASN A 43 5.73 8.88 6.81
N ALA A 44 5.42 9.95 7.57
CA ALA A 44 5.23 11.30 7.03
C ALA A 44 6.41 11.83 6.20
N GLU A 45 7.65 11.50 6.57
CA GLU A 45 8.86 11.89 5.84
C GLU A 45 8.95 11.16 4.49
N THR A 46 8.80 9.83 4.49
CA THR A 46 8.87 9.03 3.26
C THR A 46 7.73 9.36 2.30
N TRP A 47 6.53 9.66 2.81
CA TRP A 47 5.39 10.05 1.97
C TRP A 47 5.57 11.44 1.33
N ARG A 48 6.18 12.41 2.02
CA ARG A 48 6.52 13.71 1.41
C ARG A 48 7.54 13.57 0.31
N GLU A 49 8.56 12.75 0.53
CA GLU A 49 9.59 12.50 -0.46
C GLU A 49 9.01 11.79 -1.69
N ALA A 50 8.14 10.80 -1.50
CA ALA A 50 7.38 10.18 -2.59
C ALA A 50 6.50 11.20 -3.33
N VAL A 51 5.75 12.07 -2.63
CA VAL A 51 4.98 13.17 -3.26
C VAL A 51 5.87 14.08 -4.12
N ARG A 52 7.06 14.47 -3.61
CA ARG A 52 8.04 15.29 -4.33
C ARG A 52 8.53 14.60 -5.60
N ILE A 53 8.98 13.35 -5.49
CA ILE A 53 9.44 12.53 -6.64
C ILE A 53 8.30 12.32 -7.65
N CYS A 54 7.04 12.23 -7.20
CA CYS A 54 5.87 12.17 -8.08
C CYS A 54 5.75 13.44 -8.94
N GLY A 55 5.92 14.62 -8.34
CA GLY A 55 5.86 15.91 -9.03
C GLY A 55 6.98 16.11 -10.06
N GLU A 56 8.12 15.46 -9.85
CA GLU A 56 9.28 15.47 -10.77
C GLU A 56 9.16 14.42 -11.90
N CYS A 57 8.12 13.58 -11.89
CA CYS A 57 7.92 12.56 -12.90
C CYS A 57 7.53 13.18 -14.27
N PRO A 58 8.20 12.82 -15.39
CA PRO A 58 7.84 13.29 -16.73
C PRO A 58 6.39 12.98 -17.17
N LEU A 59 5.75 11.99 -16.53
CA LEU A 59 4.37 11.59 -16.79
C LEU A 59 3.34 12.25 -15.85
N PHE A 60 3.75 13.19 -14.97
CA PHE A 60 2.90 13.78 -13.93
C PHE A 60 1.55 14.28 -14.45
N VAL A 61 1.54 15.03 -15.57
CA VAL A 61 0.31 15.57 -16.19
C VAL A 61 -0.66 14.45 -16.59
N GLN A 62 -0.15 13.41 -17.26
CA GLN A 62 -0.95 12.25 -17.70
C GLN A 62 -1.49 11.47 -16.51
N CYS A 63 -0.69 11.32 -15.44
CA CYS A 63 -1.13 10.69 -14.19
C CYS A 63 -2.23 11.51 -13.49
N ALA A 64 -2.16 12.85 -13.53
CA ALA A 64 -3.15 13.75 -12.94
C ALA A 64 -4.48 13.72 -13.71
N GLU A 65 -4.43 13.76 -15.05
CA GLU A 65 -5.61 13.61 -15.93
C GLU A 65 -6.30 12.26 -15.69
N LEU A 66 -5.53 11.17 -15.62
CA LEU A 66 -6.05 9.84 -15.34
C LEU A 66 -6.66 9.75 -13.92
N ALA A 67 -6.04 10.37 -12.91
CA ALA A 67 -6.61 10.46 -11.57
C ALA A 67 -7.93 11.24 -11.54
N GLY A 68 -8.04 12.32 -12.33
CA GLY A 68 -9.28 13.08 -12.51
C GLY A 68 -10.37 12.25 -13.18
N ALA A 69 -10.05 11.54 -14.27
CA ALA A 69 -10.97 10.66 -14.98
C ALA A 69 -11.45 9.48 -14.12
N LEU A 70 -10.58 8.94 -13.26
CA LEU A 70 -10.92 7.93 -12.26
C LEU A 70 -11.82 8.50 -11.16
N ALA A 71 -11.53 9.71 -10.66
CA ALA A 71 -12.35 10.38 -9.65
C ALA A 71 -13.77 10.67 -10.15
N ALA A 72 -13.92 11.13 -11.40
CA ALA A 72 -15.22 11.35 -12.04
C ALA A 72 -16.08 10.07 -12.14
N LYS A 73 -15.44 8.89 -12.15
CA LYS A 73 -16.09 7.56 -12.15
C LYS A 73 -16.28 6.96 -10.75
N GLY A 74 -15.88 7.66 -9.68
CA GLY A 74 -15.85 7.12 -8.32
C GLY A 74 -14.76 6.07 -8.07
N GLN A 75 -13.82 5.89 -9.00
CA GLN A 75 -12.76 4.88 -8.98
C GLN A 75 -11.41 5.48 -8.54
N ARG A 76 -11.42 6.38 -7.54
CA ARG A 76 -10.23 7.06 -7.04
C ARG A 76 -9.15 6.04 -6.59
N PRO A 77 -7.85 6.33 -6.79
CA PRO A 77 -6.77 5.59 -6.14
C PRO A 77 -7.00 5.48 -4.63
N ARG A 78 -6.56 4.38 -4.01
CA ARG A 78 -6.77 4.10 -2.58
C ARG A 78 -5.48 3.63 -1.95
N ALA A 79 -5.25 4.03 -0.71
CA ALA A 79 -4.08 3.70 0.11
C ALA A 79 -2.74 3.95 -0.61
N MET A 80 -2.66 4.98 -1.45
CA MET A 80 -1.43 5.26 -2.21
C MET A 80 -1.27 6.73 -2.60
N ILE A 81 -0.04 7.09 -2.98
CA ILE A 81 0.34 8.37 -3.58
C ILE A 81 0.24 8.23 -5.11
N TRP A 82 -0.51 9.12 -5.74
CA TRP A 82 -0.70 9.15 -7.19
C TRP A 82 -0.73 10.59 -7.69
N ALA A 83 0.04 10.91 -8.74
CA ALA A 83 0.16 12.26 -9.31
C ALA A 83 0.41 13.37 -8.24
N GLY A 84 1.33 13.10 -7.30
CA GLY A 84 1.66 14.03 -6.20
C GLY A 84 0.59 14.16 -5.12
N VAL A 85 -0.49 13.38 -5.17
CA VAL A 85 -1.59 13.43 -4.20
C VAL A 85 -1.63 12.13 -3.39
N ALA A 86 -1.65 12.24 -2.07
CA ALA A 86 -1.81 11.10 -1.17
C ALA A 86 -3.30 10.76 -0.96
N TYR A 87 -3.65 9.49 -1.16
CA TYR A 87 -5.01 8.97 -0.98
C TYR A 87 -5.07 7.93 0.14
N ASP A 88 -6.06 8.06 1.04
CA ASP A 88 -6.32 7.07 2.08
C ASP A 88 -6.98 5.78 1.53
N GLY A 89 -7.21 4.78 2.38
CA GLY A 89 -7.86 3.53 1.98
C GLY A 89 -9.31 3.66 1.47
N ALA A 90 -9.98 4.80 1.69
CA ALA A 90 -11.28 5.11 1.10
C ALA A 90 -11.17 5.85 -0.25
N GLY A 91 -9.99 6.37 -0.59
CA GLY A 91 -9.75 7.24 -1.74
C GLY A 91 -10.03 8.72 -1.47
N ALA A 92 -10.08 9.13 -0.20
CA ALA A 92 -10.09 10.54 0.18
C ALA A 92 -8.66 11.11 0.15
N VAL A 93 -8.53 12.41 -0.16
CA VAL A 93 -7.24 13.09 -0.22
C VAL A 93 -6.77 13.45 1.18
N ILE A 94 -5.55 13.06 1.50
CA ILE A 94 -4.87 13.38 2.75
C ILE A 94 -4.24 14.76 2.60
N GLN A 95 -4.78 15.76 3.30
CA GLN A 95 -4.25 17.14 3.24
C GLN A 95 -3.01 17.34 4.12
N ASP A 96 -2.90 16.60 5.23
CA ASP A 96 -1.74 16.68 6.13
C ASP A 96 -1.19 15.28 6.42
N LEU A 97 0.06 15.07 6.00
CA LEU A 97 0.80 13.83 6.16
C LEU A 97 1.42 13.66 7.55
N GLU A 98 1.57 14.72 8.37
CA GLU A 98 2.06 14.58 9.77
C GLU A 98 1.06 13.79 10.63
N TRP A 99 -0.22 14.14 10.50
CA TRP A 99 -1.28 13.59 11.34
C TRP A 99 -1.92 12.33 10.77
N TYR A 100 -1.63 11.99 9.51
CA TYR A 100 -2.15 10.79 8.90
C TYR A 100 -1.62 9.54 9.61
N ARG A 101 -2.54 8.62 9.94
CA ARG A 101 -2.20 7.28 10.40
C ARG A 101 -3.00 6.26 9.60
N PRO A 102 -2.35 5.32 8.90
CA PRO A 102 -3.07 4.26 8.21
C PRO A 102 -3.85 3.41 9.22
N ASP A 103 -5.07 2.99 8.84
CA ASP A 103 -5.93 2.20 9.72
C ASP A 103 -5.43 0.76 9.84
N SER A 104 -4.47 0.60 10.75
CA SER A 104 -3.81 -0.66 11.12
C SER A 104 -4.76 -1.74 11.68
N ARG A 105 -6.08 -1.52 11.68
CA ARG A 105 -7.09 -2.59 11.79
C ARG A 105 -6.99 -3.60 10.65
N HIS A 106 -6.61 -3.19 9.44
CA HIS A 106 -6.49 -4.08 8.28
C HIS A 106 -5.22 -4.94 8.36
N SER A 107 -4.14 -4.40 8.91
CA SER A 107 -2.88 -5.09 9.16
C SER A 107 -2.91 -6.01 10.40
N ARG A 108 -4.04 -6.13 11.10
CA ARG A 108 -4.23 -7.17 12.13
C ARG A 108 -4.32 -8.53 11.46
N GLY A 109 -3.15 -9.09 11.15
CA GLY A 109 -3.00 -10.38 10.49
C GLY A 109 -3.96 -11.40 11.07
N LEU A 110 -4.64 -12.12 10.17
CA LEU A 110 -5.64 -13.14 10.47
C LEU A 110 -5.19 -13.94 11.70
N ARG A 111 -5.86 -13.71 12.85
CA ARG A 111 -5.69 -14.63 13.98
C ARG A 111 -6.17 -15.97 13.46
N VAL A 112 -5.24 -16.89 13.20
CA VAL A 112 -5.56 -18.27 12.91
C VAL A 112 -6.29 -18.79 14.14
N ILE A 113 -7.62 -18.71 14.12
CA ILE A 113 -8.46 -19.44 15.03
C ILE A 113 -8.13 -20.89 14.70
N ARG A 114 -7.31 -21.51 15.56
CA ARG A 114 -7.22 -22.97 15.60
C ARG A 114 -8.59 -23.45 16.05
N THR A 115 -9.51 -23.56 15.10
CA THR A 115 -10.63 -24.48 15.17
C THR A 115 -10.04 -25.87 15.16
N SER A 116 -9.41 -26.26 16.28
CA SER A 116 -9.18 -27.67 16.56
C SER A 116 -10.57 -28.27 16.60
N SER A 117 -10.95 -28.96 15.52
CA SER A 117 -12.06 -29.90 15.53
C SER A 117 -11.81 -30.81 16.72
N ARG A 118 -12.54 -30.58 17.81
CA ARG A 118 -12.36 -31.33 19.05
C ARG A 118 -12.56 -32.80 18.69
N PRO A 119 -11.53 -33.66 18.74
CA PRO A 119 -11.69 -35.03 18.29
C PRO A 119 -12.80 -35.67 19.12
N CYS A 120 -13.86 -36.11 18.45
CA CYS A 120 -14.96 -36.77 19.11
C CYS A 120 -14.40 -38.02 19.79
N ALA A 121 -14.70 -38.21 21.07
CA ALA A 121 -14.22 -39.37 21.80
C ALA A 121 -14.96 -40.62 21.29
N THR A 122 -14.25 -41.47 20.53
CA THR A 122 -14.74 -42.79 20.15
C THR A 122 -13.63 -43.83 20.38
N THR A 123 -13.76 -44.51 21.53
CA THR A 123 -13.25 -45.87 21.80
C THR A 123 -11.73 -46.10 21.91
N ALA A 124 -11.30 -46.51 23.10
CA ALA A 124 -9.98 -47.08 23.39
C ALA A 124 -9.84 -48.50 22.81
N PRO A 125 -8.64 -49.01 22.47
CA PRO A 125 -7.57 -49.35 23.44
C PRO A 125 -6.17 -48.91 22.94
N ILE A 126 -4.98 -49.29 23.44
CA ILE A 126 -4.51 -50.31 24.42
C ILE A 126 -3.53 -49.65 25.44
N SER A 127 -3.34 -50.31 26.58
CA SER A 127 -2.34 -50.07 27.64
C SER A 127 -1.00 -49.42 27.21
N ALA A 128 -0.76 -48.18 27.66
CA ALA A 128 0.57 -47.57 27.72
C ALA A 128 1.24 -47.89 29.09
N PRO A 129 2.58 -48.03 29.15
CA PRO A 129 3.27 -48.41 30.40
C PRO A 129 3.06 -47.39 31.52
N ARG A 130 2.59 -47.87 32.67
CA ARG A 130 2.26 -47.06 33.86
C ARG A 130 3.51 -46.38 34.43
N ARG A 131 3.70 -45.11 34.09
CA ARG A 131 4.60 -44.20 34.81
C ARG A 131 3.94 -43.82 36.13
N HIS A 132 4.28 -44.53 37.21
CA HIS A 132 3.86 -44.14 38.55
C HIS A 132 4.53 -42.81 38.94
N LEU A 133 3.76 -41.72 38.98
CA LEU A 133 4.19 -40.49 39.63
C LEU A 133 4.21 -40.74 41.14
N VAL A 134 5.40 -40.83 41.72
CA VAL A 134 5.57 -40.86 43.18
C VAL A 134 5.44 -39.43 43.68
N LEU A 135 4.29 -39.11 44.29
CA LEU A 135 4.06 -37.81 44.92
C LEU A 135 4.84 -37.70 46.24
N GLY A 136 5.68 -36.67 46.35
CA GLY A 136 6.08 -36.03 47.61
C GLY A 136 6.80 -36.88 48.65
N ARG A 137 8.13 -36.84 48.66
CA ARG A 137 8.86 -36.90 49.95
C ARG A 137 8.65 -35.54 50.66
N PRO A 138 8.12 -35.49 51.90
CA PRO A 138 8.21 -34.27 52.69
C PRO A 138 9.68 -33.98 53.00
N LEU A 139 10.07 -32.70 52.94
CA LEU A 139 11.37 -32.26 53.44
C LEU A 139 11.36 -32.42 54.97
N GLY A 140 12.41 -33.02 55.52
CA GLY A 140 12.51 -33.29 56.95
C GLY A 140 12.60 -32.00 57.77
N SER A 141 11.87 -31.95 58.88
CA SER A 141 12.00 -30.88 59.86
C SER A 141 13.42 -30.82 60.42
N THR A 142 14.15 -29.75 60.14
CA THR A 142 15.44 -29.48 60.78
C THR A 142 15.19 -29.04 62.23
N GLY A 143 15.10 -30.01 63.14
CA GLY A 143 15.13 -29.75 64.57
C GLY A 143 16.54 -29.34 64.99
N THR A 144 16.75 -28.05 65.22
CA THR A 144 17.96 -27.55 65.89
C THR A 144 17.89 -27.87 67.37
N ASN A 145 18.66 -28.87 67.81
CA ASN A 145 18.85 -29.16 69.23
C ASN A 145 19.84 -28.16 69.85
N GLY A 146 19.51 -27.64 71.03
CA GLY A 146 20.34 -26.77 71.86
C GLY A 146 19.45 -25.96 72.83
N SER A 147 19.57 -26.09 74.14
CA SER A 147 20.48 -26.94 74.95
C SER A 147 19.81 -27.37 76.25
#